data_AF-A0A7Y5H9T8-F1
#
_entry.id   AF-A0A7Y5H9T8-F1
#
_cell.length_a   1.000
_cell.length_b   1.000
_cell.length_c   1.000
_cell.angle_alpha   90.00
_cell.angle_beta   90.00
_cell.angle_gamma   90.00
#
_symmetry.space_group_name_H-M   'P 1'
#
loop_
_entity.id
_entity.type
_entity.pdbx_description
1 polymer ?
#
loop_
_entity_poly.entity_id
_entity_poly.type
_entity_poly.pdbx_seq_one_letter_code
_entity_poly.pdbx_strand_id
1 'polypeptide(L)'
;MSRASMSFACLLLLAGAARAGDPVPEGTDTEAAAALDHWKIAEEEGGEAALRAGLAKLAAVRHPMTAGKLGFLAGSLRDESIRAEAAKALGGMTGYAEAAKALHGAIKPNIPNRKALAAVFDAIGEVGHSSSVETCERWARDAVDDRDGEMAGVVDGAIGALGAMASRKSLEAVLDIWRKNRTLGDGKREGLRGRAREACRKALRRLTGEKLDSLDEWEDWWKKEKSRLGDDLQRK
;
A
#
# COMPACT_ATOMS: atom_id res chain seq x y z
N MET A 1 -19.00 -43.17 31.66
CA MET A 1 -17.96 -42.56 30.79
C MET A 1 -18.22 -41.06 30.78
N SER A 2 -17.51 -40.34 31.66
CA SER A 2 -17.70 -38.90 31.90
C SER A 2 -16.93 -38.10 30.85
N ARG A 3 -17.62 -37.21 30.14
CA ARG A 3 -17.00 -36.27 29.20
C ARG A 3 -16.30 -35.17 30.01
N ALA A 4 -14.98 -35.11 29.91
CA ALA A 4 -14.20 -34.02 30.45
C ALA A 4 -14.42 -32.78 29.58
N SER A 5 -15.15 -31.79 30.12
CA SER A 5 -15.13 -30.42 29.62
C SER A 5 -13.73 -29.84 29.86
N MET A 6 -12.95 -29.66 28.80
CA MET A 6 -11.74 -28.85 28.84
C MET A 6 -12.14 -27.38 28.72
N SER A 7 -12.02 -26.67 29.84
CA SER A 7 -12.11 -25.21 29.89
C SER A 7 -11.03 -24.59 29.00
N PHE A 8 -11.47 -23.91 27.94
CA PHE A 8 -10.63 -23.00 27.18
C PHE A 8 -10.34 -21.78 28.06
N ALA A 9 -9.09 -21.63 28.48
CA ALA A 9 -8.63 -20.44 29.17
C ALA A 9 -8.61 -19.27 28.18
N CYS A 10 -9.56 -18.34 28.33
CA CYS A 10 -9.52 -17.03 27.68
C CYS A 10 -8.31 -16.25 28.21
N LEU A 11 -7.21 -16.25 27.46
CA LEU A 11 -6.13 -15.28 27.66
C LEU A 11 -6.65 -13.91 27.19
N LEU A 12 -7.04 -13.07 28.15
CA LEU A 12 -7.35 -11.65 27.94
C LEU A 12 -6.04 -10.92 27.59
N LEU A 13 -5.80 -10.71 26.30
CA LEU A 13 -4.81 -9.75 25.83
C LEU A 13 -5.33 -8.34 26.13
N LEU A 14 -4.61 -7.64 27.01
CA LEU A 14 -4.75 -6.21 27.28
C LEU A 14 -4.53 -5.44 25.98
N ALA A 15 -5.63 -5.04 25.33
CA ALA A 15 -5.60 -4.08 24.24
C ALA A 15 -5.30 -2.70 24.85
N GLY A 16 -4.02 -2.30 24.85
CA GLY A 16 -3.68 -0.89 24.94
C GLY A 16 -4.37 -0.17 23.78
N ALA A 17 -5.09 0.92 24.09
CA ALA A 17 -5.73 1.74 23.08
C ALA A 17 -4.66 2.44 22.23
N ALA A 18 -4.17 1.75 21.20
CA ALA A 18 -3.34 2.35 20.17
C ALA A 18 -4.13 3.48 19.50
N ARG A 19 -3.55 4.67 19.42
CA ARG A 19 -4.16 5.77 18.65
C ARG A 19 -4.06 5.41 17.18
N ALA A 20 -5.04 5.85 16.39
CA ALA A 20 -4.97 5.75 14.94
C ALA A 20 -3.68 6.44 14.44
N GLY A 21 -2.73 5.64 13.95
CA GLY A 21 -1.42 6.11 13.48
C GLY A 21 -0.21 5.63 14.30
N ASP A 22 -0.41 4.99 15.46
CA ASP A 22 0.70 4.33 16.15
C ASP A 22 1.12 3.08 15.35
N PRO A 23 2.43 2.88 15.10
CA PRO A 23 2.90 1.70 14.39
C PRO A 23 2.54 0.44 15.17
N VAL A 24 1.99 -0.57 14.48
CA VAL A 24 1.72 -1.88 15.09
C VAL A 24 3.02 -2.41 15.72
N PRO A 25 3.03 -2.78 17.01
CA PRO A 25 4.22 -3.26 17.68
C PRO A 25 4.72 -4.55 17.03
N GLU A 26 6.03 -4.75 17.01
CA GLU A 26 6.62 -6.01 16.54
C GLU A 26 6.11 -7.15 17.40
N GLY A 27 5.54 -8.16 16.75
CA GLY A 27 5.06 -9.36 17.40
C GLY A 27 6.12 -10.46 17.46
N THR A 28 5.98 -11.34 18.43
CA THR A 28 6.78 -12.57 18.54
C THR A 28 6.27 -13.66 17.59
N ASP A 29 7.11 -14.68 17.35
CA ASP A 29 6.72 -15.90 16.62
C ASP A 29 5.47 -16.55 17.23
N THR A 30 5.35 -16.53 18.56
CA THR A 30 4.22 -17.14 19.29
C THR A 30 2.93 -16.37 19.01
N GLU A 31 2.97 -15.04 19.05
CA GLU A 31 1.79 -14.20 18.75
C GLU A 31 1.39 -14.32 17.28
N ALA A 32 2.37 -14.38 16.37
CA ALA A 32 2.12 -14.57 14.95
C ALA A 32 1.52 -15.96 14.65
N ALA A 33 2.02 -17.02 15.29
CA ALA A 33 1.46 -18.36 15.20
C ALA A 33 0.02 -18.40 15.73
N ALA A 34 -0.25 -17.79 16.89
CA ALA A 34 -1.59 -17.70 17.44
C ALA A 34 -2.55 -16.95 16.52
N ALA A 35 -2.11 -15.85 15.90
CA ALA A 35 -2.91 -15.10 14.93
C ALA A 35 -3.24 -15.94 13.68
N LEU A 36 -2.27 -16.74 13.20
CA LEU A 36 -2.49 -17.67 12.08
C LEU A 36 -3.46 -18.80 12.44
N ASP A 37 -3.37 -19.34 13.65
CA ASP A 37 -4.30 -20.38 14.11
C ASP A 37 -5.72 -19.83 14.26
N HIS A 38 -5.87 -18.61 14.78
CA HIS A 38 -7.16 -17.90 14.78
C HIS A 38 -7.73 -17.71 13.36
N TRP A 39 -6.87 -17.37 12.39
CA TRP A 39 -7.31 -17.26 11.00
C TRP A 39 -7.76 -18.61 10.43
N LYS A 40 -7.06 -19.72 10.71
CA LYS A 40 -7.47 -21.06 10.26
C LYS A 40 -8.85 -21.42 10.80
N ILE A 41 -9.10 -21.16 12.09
CA ILE A 41 -10.42 -21.38 12.71
C ILE A 41 -11.49 -20.55 12.00
N ALA A 42 -11.21 -19.27 11.72
CA ALA A 42 -12.13 -18.41 10.98
C ALA A 42 -12.41 -18.89 9.54
N GLU A 43 -11.42 -19.46 8.85
CA GLU A 43 -11.61 -20.10 7.54
C GLU A 43 -12.49 -21.35 7.61
N GLU A 44 -12.34 -22.16 8.66
CA GLU A 44 -13.14 -23.37 8.87
C GLU A 44 -14.59 -23.07 9.28
N GLU A 45 -14.79 -22.10 10.17
CA GLU A 45 -16.13 -21.62 10.55
C GLU A 45 -16.86 -21.01 9.35
N GLY A 46 -16.12 -20.30 8.51
CA GLY A 46 -16.64 -19.60 7.35
C GLY A 46 -17.53 -18.42 7.72
N GLY A 47 -17.99 -17.71 6.69
CA GLY A 47 -18.81 -16.51 6.86
C GLY A 47 -18.00 -15.23 7.08
N GLU A 48 -18.57 -14.11 6.65
CA GLU A 48 -17.89 -12.82 6.58
C GLU A 48 -17.42 -12.32 7.95
N ALA A 49 -18.23 -12.51 9.01
CA ALA A 49 -17.89 -12.05 10.36
C ALA A 49 -16.68 -12.79 10.94
N ALA A 50 -16.61 -14.13 10.78
CA ALA A 50 -15.49 -14.92 11.26
C ALA A 50 -14.20 -14.55 10.51
N LEU A 51 -14.27 -14.47 9.18
CA LEU A 51 -13.13 -14.06 8.34
C LEU A 51 -12.62 -12.67 8.72
N ARG A 52 -13.50 -11.69 8.95
CA ARG A 52 -13.10 -10.36 9.43
C ARG A 52 -12.43 -10.40 10.80
N ALA A 53 -12.94 -11.20 11.72
CA ALA A 53 -12.33 -11.36 13.04
C ALA A 53 -10.93 -11.99 12.95
N GLY A 54 -10.76 -13.01 12.11
CA GLY A 54 -9.45 -13.62 11.83
C GLY A 54 -8.48 -12.62 11.20
N LEU A 55 -8.94 -11.82 10.24
CA LEU A 55 -8.13 -10.79 9.58
C LEU A 55 -7.66 -9.73 10.58
N ALA A 56 -8.54 -9.29 11.48
CA ALA A 56 -8.18 -8.36 12.54
C ALA A 56 -7.10 -8.93 13.49
N LYS A 57 -7.11 -10.24 13.77
CA LYS A 57 -6.05 -10.89 14.55
C LYS A 57 -4.72 -10.91 13.81
N LEU A 58 -4.72 -11.19 12.51
CA LEU A 58 -3.51 -11.09 11.68
C LEU A 58 -2.97 -9.65 11.65
N ALA A 59 -3.84 -8.66 11.49
CA ALA A 59 -3.48 -7.24 11.41
C ALA A 59 -2.88 -6.70 12.71
N ALA A 60 -3.25 -7.26 13.86
CA ALA A 60 -2.79 -6.83 15.17
C ALA A 60 -1.32 -7.20 15.47
N VAL A 61 -0.71 -8.04 14.64
CA VAL A 61 0.64 -8.57 14.88
C VAL A 61 1.53 -8.18 13.71
N ARG A 62 2.50 -7.27 13.93
CA ARG A 62 3.51 -6.93 12.93
C ARG A 62 4.61 -7.98 12.93
N HIS A 63 4.51 -8.95 12.02
CA HIS A 63 5.45 -10.07 11.91
C HIS A 63 5.53 -10.58 10.44
N PRO A 64 6.65 -11.19 9.99
CA PRO A 64 6.76 -11.64 8.60
C PRO A 64 5.69 -12.69 8.22
N MET A 65 5.30 -13.54 9.18
CA MET A 65 4.30 -14.59 8.97
C MET A 65 2.90 -14.01 8.73
N THR A 66 2.48 -13.05 9.56
CA THR A 66 1.16 -12.40 9.44
C THR A 66 1.11 -11.50 8.22
N ALA A 67 2.18 -10.74 7.94
CA ALA A 67 2.32 -9.96 6.71
C ALA A 67 2.28 -10.87 5.47
N GLY A 68 2.95 -12.02 5.51
CA GLY A 68 2.91 -13.03 4.45
C GLY A 68 1.51 -13.56 4.18
N LYS A 69 0.76 -13.93 5.24
CA LYS A 69 -0.62 -14.40 5.10
C LYS A 69 -1.56 -13.29 4.60
N LEU A 70 -1.46 -12.08 5.15
CA LEU A 70 -2.23 -10.93 4.66
C LEU A 70 -1.91 -10.63 3.19
N GLY A 71 -0.64 -10.75 2.78
CA GLY A 71 -0.23 -10.60 1.38
C GLY A 71 -0.86 -11.64 0.46
N PHE A 72 -0.88 -12.90 0.90
CA PHE A 72 -1.58 -13.96 0.19
C PHE A 72 -3.07 -13.65 0.05
N LEU A 73 -3.72 -13.18 1.12
CA LEU A 73 -5.14 -12.84 1.10
C LEU A 73 -5.43 -11.65 0.18
N ALA A 74 -4.60 -10.60 0.23
CA ALA A 74 -4.68 -9.42 -0.63
C ALA A 74 -4.51 -9.77 -2.13
N GLY A 75 -3.68 -10.77 -2.43
CA GLY A 75 -3.46 -11.28 -3.80
C GLY A 75 -4.39 -12.42 -4.22
N SER A 76 -5.28 -12.90 -3.34
CA SER A 76 -6.11 -14.08 -3.63
C SER A 76 -7.23 -13.77 -4.65
N LEU A 77 -7.78 -14.81 -5.29
CA LEU A 77 -8.85 -14.68 -6.28
C LEU A 77 -10.27 -14.91 -5.71
N ARG A 78 -10.40 -15.19 -4.40
CA ARG A 78 -11.64 -15.75 -3.84
C ARG A 78 -12.69 -14.72 -3.42
N ASP A 79 -12.28 -13.56 -2.87
CA ASP A 79 -13.21 -12.55 -2.36
C ASP A 79 -12.61 -11.14 -2.45
N GLU A 80 -13.32 -10.20 -3.08
CA GLU A 80 -12.85 -8.81 -3.26
C GLU A 80 -12.79 -8.02 -1.95
N SER A 81 -13.73 -8.22 -1.04
CA SER A 81 -13.78 -7.53 0.25
C SER A 81 -12.60 -7.96 1.12
N ILE A 82 -12.35 -9.27 1.21
CA ILE A 82 -11.23 -9.81 1.99
C ILE A 82 -9.89 -9.33 1.43
N ARG A 83 -9.75 -9.22 0.10
CA ARG A 83 -8.53 -8.68 -0.52
C ARG A 83 -8.27 -7.22 -0.12
N ALA A 84 -9.30 -6.38 -0.23
CA ALA A 84 -9.19 -4.96 0.10
C ALA A 84 -8.94 -4.75 1.61
N GLU A 85 -9.60 -5.52 2.47
CA GLU A 85 -9.38 -5.47 3.92
C GLU A 85 -7.98 -5.98 4.30
N ALA A 86 -7.47 -7.03 3.65
CA ALA A 86 -6.12 -7.54 3.88
C ALA A 86 -5.06 -6.55 3.41
N ALA A 87 -5.26 -5.89 2.27
CA ALA A 87 -4.40 -4.81 1.81
C ALA A 87 -4.38 -3.66 2.83
N LYS A 88 -5.54 -3.22 3.30
CA LYS A 88 -5.66 -2.18 4.34
C LYS A 88 -4.95 -2.58 5.64
N ALA A 89 -5.08 -3.84 6.07
CA ALA A 89 -4.37 -4.35 7.24
C ALA A 89 -2.85 -4.28 7.08
N LEU A 90 -2.32 -4.60 5.89
CA LEU A 90 -0.90 -4.39 5.58
C LEU A 90 -0.53 -2.90 5.59
N GLY A 91 -1.40 -2.03 5.08
CA GLY A 91 -1.26 -0.56 5.12
C GLY A 91 -1.02 -0.01 6.53
N GLY A 92 -1.67 -0.60 7.54
CA GLY A 92 -1.49 -0.26 8.96
C GLY A 92 -0.13 -0.65 9.54
N MET A 93 0.67 -1.48 8.86
CA MET A 93 2.03 -1.86 9.28
C MET A 93 3.05 -0.82 8.80
N THR A 94 2.91 0.42 9.25
CA THR A 94 3.74 1.56 8.80
C THR A 94 5.24 1.31 8.98
N GLY A 95 5.99 1.60 7.92
CA GLY A 95 7.43 1.42 7.85
C GLY A 95 7.89 -0.04 7.82
N TYR A 96 6.99 -1.01 7.61
CA TYR A 96 7.35 -2.43 7.64
C TYR A 96 7.70 -2.98 6.26
N ALA A 97 8.95 -3.41 6.07
CA ALA A 97 9.46 -3.84 4.78
C ALA A 97 8.74 -5.09 4.24
N GLU A 98 8.39 -6.03 5.11
CA GLU A 98 7.70 -7.26 4.79
C GLU A 98 6.25 -6.99 4.35
N ALA A 99 5.58 -6.02 4.97
CA ALA A 99 4.26 -5.58 4.53
C ALA A 99 4.31 -4.92 3.15
N ALA A 100 5.32 -4.08 2.90
CA ALA A 100 5.56 -3.51 1.57
C ALA A 100 5.79 -4.61 0.52
N LYS A 101 6.66 -5.58 0.82
CA LYS A 101 6.94 -6.73 -0.07
C LYS A 101 5.69 -7.57 -0.34
N ALA A 102 4.88 -7.82 0.69
CA ALA A 102 3.61 -8.53 0.58
C ALA A 102 2.63 -7.80 -0.36
N LEU A 103 2.48 -6.48 -0.20
CA LEU A 103 1.64 -5.66 -1.07
C LEU A 103 2.15 -5.61 -2.52
N HIS A 104 3.46 -5.60 -2.76
CA HIS A 104 4.00 -5.67 -4.13
C HIS A 104 3.54 -6.94 -4.84
N GLY A 105 3.53 -8.08 -4.15
CA GLY A 105 3.03 -9.35 -4.66
C GLY A 105 1.53 -9.34 -4.96
N ALA A 106 0.75 -8.49 -4.28
CA ALA A 106 -0.68 -8.36 -4.48
C ALA A 106 -1.06 -7.50 -5.70
N ILE A 107 -0.16 -6.69 -6.28
CA ILE A 107 -0.52 -5.78 -7.39
C ILE A 107 -1.04 -6.55 -8.62
N LYS A 108 -0.25 -7.50 -9.14
CA LYS A 108 -0.55 -8.18 -10.40
C LYS A 108 -1.88 -8.97 -10.36
N PRO A 109 -2.19 -9.76 -9.31
CA PRO A 109 -3.49 -10.43 -9.19
C PRO A 109 -4.69 -9.47 -9.13
N ASN A 110 -4.46 -8.21 -8.74
CA ASN A 110 -5.51 -7.20 -8.59
C ASN A 110 -5.75 -6.35 -9.85
N ILE A 111 -4.92 -6.44 -10.90
CA ILE A 111 -5.09 -5.63 -12.13
C ILE A 111 -6.52 -5.70 -12.70
N PRO A 112 -7.18 -6.87 -12.81
CA PRO A 112 -8.55 -6.94 -13.32
C PRO A 112 -9.61 -6.32 -12.38
N ASN A 113 -9.28 -6.14 -11.10
CA ASN A 113 -10.18 -5.65 -10.06
C ASN A 113 -9.76 -4.26 -9.59
N ARG A 114 -10.33 -3.23 -10.19
CA ARG A 114 -9.94 -1.83 -9.94
C ARG A 114 -10.06 -1.40 -8.48
N LYS A 115 -11.09 -1.86 -7.76
CA LYS A 115 -11.31 -1.48 -6.36
C LYS A 115 -10.24 -2.08 -5.45
N ALA A 116 -9.97 -3.38 -5.60
CA ALA A 116 -8.95 -4.03 -4.80
C ALA A 116 -7.54 -3.58 -5.19
N LEU A 117 -7.29 -3.26 -6.47
CA LEU A 117 -6.04 -2.65 -6.93
C LEU A 117 -5.79 -1.27 -6.30
N ALA A 118 -6.82 -0.41 -6.25
CA ALA A 118 -6.74 0.88 -5.58
C ALA A 118 -6.38 0.70 -4.10
N ALA A 119 -7.05 -0.23 -3.40
CA ALA A 119 -6.74 -0.54 -2.01
C ALA A 119 -5.29 -1.03 -1.80
N VAL A 120 -4.74 -1.82 -2.73
CA VAL A 120 -3.34 -2.24 -2.68
C VAL A 120 -2.38 -1.05 -2.81
N PHE A 121 -2.61 -0.14 -3.75
CA PHE A 121 -1.74 1.03 -3.91
C PHE A 121 -1.87 2.03 -2.76
N ASP A 122 -3.08 2.27 -2.27
CA ASP A 122 -3.31 3.10 -1.08
C ASP A 122 -2.54 2.51 0.12
N ALA A 123 -2.66 1.20 0.35
CA ALA A 123 -1.92 0.50 1.39
C ALA A 123 -0.40 0.59 1.21
N ILE A 124 0.13 0.52 -0.02
CA ILE A 124 1.58 0.71 -0.27
C ILE A 124 2.02 2.11 0.19
N GLY A 125 1.19 3.13 -0.10
CA GLY A 125 1.42 4.50 0.35
C GLY A 125 1.33 4.66 1.88
N GLU A 126 0.41 3.95 2.53
CA GLU A 126 0.23 3.94 3.99
C GLU A 126 1.38 3.23 4.72
N VAL A 127 1.86 2.10 4.19
CA VAL A 127 3.10 1.46 4.69
C VAL A 127 4.25 2.46 4.58
N GLY A 128 4.34 3.21 3.49
CA GLY A 128 5.28 4.33 3.37
C GLY A 128 6.76 3.91 3.33
N HIS A 129 7.07 2.62 3.17
CA HIS A 129 8.43 2.12 3.19
C HIS A 129 9.16 2.41 1.87
N SER A 130 10.39 2.92 1.94
CA SER A 130 11.15 3.44 0.79
C SER A 130 11.47 2.38 -0.28
N SER A 131 11.47 1.09 0.08
CA SER A 131 11.61 -0.01 -0.90
C SER A 131 10.47 -0.07 -1.92
N SER A 132 9.33 0.57 -1.65
CA SER A 132 8.19 0.61 -2.56
C SER A 132 8.34 1.63 -3.70
N VAL A 133 9.29 2.57 -3.60
CA VAL A 133 9.43 3.66 -4.57
C VAL A 133 9.71 3.13 -5.98
N GLU A 134 10.72 2.27 -6.14
CA GLU A 134 11.10 1.72 -7.45
C GLU A 134 9.99 0.85 -8.06
N THR A 135 9.28 0.10 -7.22
CA THR A 135 8.15 -0.71 -7.67
C THR A 135 7.01 0.16 -8.18
N CYS A 136 6.63 1.20 -7.44
CA CYS A 136 5.56 2.12 -7.86
C CYS A 136 5.96 2.92 -9.10
N GLU A 137 7.21 3.38 -9.17
CA GLU A 137 7.74 4.08 -10.34
C GLU A 137 7.67 3.21 -11.60
N ARG A 138 8.11 1.95 -11.51
CA ARG A 138 8.02 0.99 -12.62
C ARG A 138 6.57 0.78 -13.06
N TRP A 139 5.66 0.47 -12.11
CA TRP A 139 4.25 0.26 -12.43
C TRP A 139 3.59 1.50 -13.05
N ALA A 140 3.90 2.70 -12.56
CA ALA A 140 3.39 3.93 -13.14
C ALA A 140 3.87 4.12 -14.58
N ARG A 141 5.15 3.89 -14.85
CA ARG A 141 5.71 3.99 -16.21
C ARG A 141 5.09 2.97 -17.16
N ASP A 142 5.09 1.70 -16.76
CA ASP A 142 4.51 0.61 -17.54
C ASP A 142 3.03 0.87 -17.85
N ALA A 143 2.29 1.41 -16.88
CA ALA A 143 0.87 1.74 -17.03
C ALA A 143 0.60 2.93 -17.95
N VAL A 144 1.52 3.90 -18.04
CA VAL A 144 1.38 5.04 -18.96
C VAL A 144 1.70 4.63 -20.40
N ASP A 145 2.59 3.67 -20.59
CA ASP A 145 2.98 3.16 -21.91
C ASP A 145 2.03 2.08 -22.47
N ASP A 146 1.11 1.59 -21.63
CA ASP A 146 0.04 0.65 -21.98
C ASP A 146 -0.82 1.19 -23.12
N ARG A 147 -0.89 0.42 -24.20
CA ARG A 147 -1.64 0.78 -25.41
C ARG A 147 -3.11 0.38 -25.32
N ASP A 148 -3.42 -0.61 -24.48
CA ASP A 148 -4.76 -1.17 -24.38
C ASP A 148 -5.62 -0.40 -23.38
N GLY A 149 -4.97 0.30 -22.42
CA GLY A 149 -5.61 1.19 -21.45
C GLY A 149 -6.19 0.45 -20.25
N GLU A 150 -5.90 -0.84 -20.12
CA GLU A 150 -6.30 -1.69 -19.00
C GLU A 150 -5.62 -1.23 -17.70
N MET A 151 -4.45 -0.61 -17.82
CA MET A 151 -3.62 -0.16 -16.72
C MET A 151 -3.94 1.27 -16.22
N ALA A 152 -5.02 1.90 -16.69
CA ALA A 152 -5.36 3.27 -16.31
C ALA A 152 -5.48 3.48 -14.78
N GLY A 153 -6.01 2.49 -14.06
CA GLY A 153 -6.11 2.55 -12.59
C GLY A 153 -4.76 2.41 -11.88
N VAL A 154 -3.78 1.80 -12.53
CA VAL A 154 -2.41 1.65 -12.00
C VAL A 154 -1.66 2.98 -12.05
N VAL A 155 -1.91 3.84 -13.05
CA VAL A 155 -1.29 5.17 -13.14
C VAL A 155 -1.62 6.00 -11.88
N ASP A 156 -2.91 6.13 -11.56
CA ASP A 156 -3.35 6.94 -10.42
C ASP A 156 -2.89 6.33 -9.09
N GLY A 157 -3.05 5.00 -8.94
CA GLY A 157 -2.66 4.29 -7.72
C GLY A 157 -1.17 4.37 -7.44
N ALA A 158 -0.33 4.04 -8.42
CA ALA A 158 1.12 4.00 -8.24
C ALA A 158 1.71 5.39 -7.98
N ILE A 159 1.26 6.42 -8.72
CA ILE A 159 1.72 7.80 -8.49
C ILE A 159 1.15 8.34 -7.17
N GLY A 160 -0.08 7.99 -6.82
CA GLY A 160 -0.68 8.32 -5.52
C GLY A 160 0.09 7.73 -4.33
N ALA A 161 0.51 6.47 -4.44
CA ALA A 161 1.35 5.80 -3.47
C ALA A 161 2.72 6.49 -3.32
N LEU A 162 3.35 6.88 -4.44
CA LEU A 162 4.55 7.72 -4.41
C LEU A 162 4.29 9.03 -3.65
N GLY A 163 3.18 9.72 -3.94
CA GLY A 163 2.81 10.93 -3.23
C GLY A 163 2.59 10.76 -1.71
N ALA A 164 2.33 9.54 -1.23
CA ALA A 164 2.16 9.22 0.18
C ALA A 164 3.47 8.83 0.89
N MET A 165 4.44 8.29 0.13
CA MET A 165 5.79 7.98 0.58
C MET A 165 6.60 9.26 0.73
N ALA A 166 6.58 9.87 1.92
CA ALA A 166 7.23 11.13 2.25
C ALA A 166 8.77 11.05 2.27
N SER A 167 9.36 10.74 1.11
CA SER A 167 10.79 10.58 0.92
C SER A 167 11.24 11.35 -0.31
N ARG A 168 12.49 11.81 -0.28
CA ARG A 168 13.14 12.45 -1.42
C ARG A 168 13.15 11.57 -2.66
N LYS A 169 13.41 10.27 -2.49
CA LYS A 169 13.42 9.29 -3.59
C LYS A 169 12.07 9.24 -4.30
N SER A 170 10.97 9.30 -3.53
CA SER A 170 9.64 9.33 -4.11
C SER A 170 9.37 10.60 -4.92
N LEU A 171 9.79 11.76 -4.40
CA LEU A 171 9.70 13.04 -5.13
C LEU A 171 10.47 12.98 -6.45
N GLU A 172 11.71 12.47 -6.43
CA GLU A 172 12.53 12.30 -7.63
C GLU A 172 11.86 11.37 -8.65
N ALA A 173 11.26 10.27 -8.20
CA ALA A 173 10.52 9.34 -9.05
C ALA A 173 9.28 10.01 -9.70
N VAL A 174 8.50 10.78 -8.94
CA VAL A 174 7.33 11.49 -9.47
C VAL A 174 7.74 12.54 -10.50
N LEU A 175 8.82 13.28 -10.26
CA LEU A 175 9.37 14.22 -11.25
C LEU A 175 9.84 13.51 -12.51
N ASP A 176 10.52 12.37 -12.39
CA ASP A 176 10.96 11.62 -13.57
C ASP A 176 9.79 11.09 -14.41
N ILE A 177 8.75 10.56 -13.76
CA ILE A 177 7.51 10.16 -14.44
C ILE A 177 6.90 11.35 -15.19
N TRP A 178 6.85 12.54 -14.57
CA TRP A 178 6.33 13.73 -15.24
C TRP A 178 7.21 14.12 -16.45
N ARG A 179 8.54 14.17 -16.28
CA ARG A 179 9.49 14.49 -17.38
C ARG A 179 9.27 13.60 -18.60
N LYS A 180 9.18 12.29 -18.39
CA LYS A 180 8.99 11.31 -19.48
C LYS A 180 7.64 11.46 -20.20
N ASN A 181 6.68 12.08 -19.55
CA ASN A 181 5.33 12.31 -20.06
C ASN A 181 5.05 13.79 -20.38
N ARG A 182 6.10 14.61 -20.53
CA ARG A 182 5.99 16.04 -20.86
C ARG A 182 5.28 16.27 -22.19
N THR A 183 5.58 15.45 -23.20
CA THR A 183 5.00 15.57 -24.54
C THR A 183 3.74 14.72 -24.67
N LEU A 184 2.69 15.32 -25.26
CA LEU A 184 1.50 14.60 -25.67
C LEU A 184 1.89 13.55 -26.72
N GLY A 185 1.50 12.29 -26.48
CA GLY A 185 1.59 11.24 -27.48
C GLY A 185 0.37 11.29 -28.40
N ASP A 186 0.21 10.30 -29.26
CA ASP A 186 -0.95 10.12 -30.13
C ASP A 186 -2.04 9.24 -29.46
N GLY A 187 -3.30 9.58 -29.69
CA GLY A 187 -4.46 8.73 -29.38
C GLY A 187 -4.62 8.38 -27.89
N LYS A 188 -4.86 7.10 -27.57
CA LYS A 188 -5.14 6.63 -26.19
C LYS A 188 -4.01 6.94 -25.20
N ARG A 189 -2.76 6.99 -25.68
CA ARG A 189 -1.58 7.35 -24.87
C ARG A 189 -1.62 8.80 -24.40
N GLU A 190 -2.24 9.68 -25.18
CA GLU A 190 -2.43 11.08 -24.79
C GLU A 190 -3.27 11.19 -23.51
N GLY A 191 -4.34 10.39 -23.41
CA GLY A 191 -5.21 10.34 -22.24
C GLY A 191 -4.50 9.84 -20.99
N LEU A 192 -3.73 8.75 -21.09
CA LEU A 192 -2.96 8.21 -19.96
C LEU A 192 -1.83 9.15 -19.53
N ARG A 193 -1.13 9.80 -20.47
CA ARG A 193 -0.13 10.82 -20.17
C ARG A 193 -0.73 12.06 -19.52
N GLY A 194 -1.92 12.48 -19.95
CA GLY A 194 -2.69 13.55 -19.30
C GLY A 194 -3.00 13.22 -17.84
N ARG A 195 -3.53 12.01 -17.60
CA ARG A 195 -3.81 11.48 -16.26
C ARG A 195 -2.55 11.42 -15.40
N ALA A 196 -1.45 10.88 -15.93
CA ALA A 196 -0.17 10.79 -15.22
C ALA A 196 0.35 12.16 -14.79
N ARG A 197 0.28 13.19 -15.66
CA ARG A 197 0.69 14.56 -15.32
C ARG A 197 -0.13 15.15 -14.18
N GLU A 198 -1.45 14.95 -14.20
CA GLU A 198 -2.32 15.41 -13.11
C GLU A 198 -2.04 14.66 -11.81
N ALA A 199 -1.83 13.34 -11.88
CA ALA A 199 -1.45 12.54 -10.72
C ALA A 199 -0.09 12.98 -10.15
N CYS A 200 0.91 13.25 -11.00
CA CYS A 200 2.22 13.76 -10.58
C CYS A 200 2.09 15.11 -9.87
N ARG A 201 1.28 16.03 -10.41
CA ARG A 201 1.03 17.33 -9.77
C ARG A 201 0.44 17.17 -8.38
N LYS A 202 -0.57 16.32 -8.22
CA LYS A 202 -1.19 16.03 -6.90
C LYS A 202 -0.19 15.38 -5.94
N ALA A 203 0.61 14.42 -6.41
CA ALA A 203 1.61 13.74 -5.61
C ALA A 203 2.70 14.70 -5.12
N LEU A 204 3.22 15.57 -5.98
CA LEU A 204 4.23 16.57 -5.59
C LEU A 204 3.68 17.57 -4.58
N ARG A 205 2.45 18.07 -4.78
CA ARG A 205 1.74 18.91 -3.81
C ARG A 205 1.62 18.23 -2.45
N ARG A 206 1.29 16.93 -2.44
CA ARG A 206 1.17 16.15 -1.21
C ARG A 206 2.52 15.97 -0.51
N LEU A 207 3.60 15.76 -1.27
CA LEU A 207 4.94 15.54 -0.73
C LEU A 207 5.59 16.81 -0.17
N THR A 208 5.34 17.97 -0.78
CA THR A 208 6.08 19.21 -0.46
C THR A 208 5.22 20.31 0.14
N GLY A 209 3.89 20.25 -0.04
CA GLY A 209 2.96 21.34 0.28
C GLY A 209 2.95 22.49 -0.74
N GLU A 210 3.84 22.47 -1.73
CA GLU A 210 4.01 23.55 -2.71
C GLU A 210 2.91 23.51 -3.77
N LYS A 211 2.42 24.69 -4.18
CA LYS A 211 1.33 24.84 -5.15
C LYS A 211 1.85 25.28 -6.51
N LEU A 212 2.74 24.49 -7.10
CA LEU A 212 3.26 24.73 -8.45
C LEU A 212 2.40 24.00 -9.49
N ASP A 213 2.30 24.56 -10.68
CA ASP A 213 1.35 24.13 -11.72
C ASP A 213 2.04 23.47 -12.93
N SER A 214 3.29 23.84 -13.21
CA SER A 214 4.05 23.34 -14.36
C SER A 214 5.27 22.51 -13.96
N LEU A 215 5.69 21.61 -14.86
CA LEU A 215 6.92 20.83 -14.67
C LEU A 215 8.14 21.74 -14.53
N ASP A 216 8.23 22.81 -15.33
CA ASP A 216 9.38 23.72 -15.32
C ASP A 216 9.51 24.44 -13.96
N GLU A 217 8.39 24.89 -13.37
CA GLU A 217 8.35 25.44 -12.01
C GLU A 217 8.83 24.41 -10.96
N TRP A 218 8.35 23.17 -11.07
CA TRP A 218 8.75 22.09 -10.17
C TRP A 218 10.23 21.76 -10.28
N GLU A 219 10.80 21.77 -11.49
CA GLU A 219 12.22 21.54 -11.71
C GLU A 219 13.07 22.66 -11.14
N ASP A 220 12.65 23.91 -11.30
CA ASP A 220 13.36 25.06 -10.76
C ASP A 220 13.29 25.15 -9.24
N TRP A 221 12.14 24.80 -8.66
CA TRP A 221 12.02 24.61 -7.21
C TRP A 221 12.94 23.47 -6.73
N TRP A 222 12.91 22.33 -7.43
CA TRP A 222 13.72 21.16 -7.05
C TRP A 222 15.23 21.45 -7.11
N LYS A 223 15.71 22.17 -8.13
CA LYS A 223 17.12 22.61 -8.20
C LYS A 223 17.54 23.43 -6.99
N LYS A 224 16.64 24.24 -6.42
CA LYS A 224 16.91 25.09 -5.25
C LYS A 224 16.84 24.33 -3.93
N GLU A 225 15.87 23.42 -3.80
CA GLU A 225 15.58 22.73 -2.52
C GLU A 225 16.25 21.36 -2.38
N LYS A 226 16.75 20.74 -3.46
CA LYS A 226 17.33 19.38 -3.44
C LYS A 226 18.46 19.21 -2.42
N SER A 227 19.30 20.23 -2.21
CA SER A 227 20.38 20.18 -1.22
C SER A 227 19.92 20.44 0.21
N ARG A 228 18.73 21.03 0.39
CA ARG A 228 18.16 21.42 1.68
C ARG A 228 17.25 20.34 2.27
N LEU A 229 16.67 19.50 1.41
CA LEU A 229 15.80 18.40 1.81
C LEU A 229 16.62 17.16 2.18
N GLY A 230 16.35 16.64 3.38
CA GLY A 230 16.83 15.33 3.81
C GLY A 230 16.15 14.18 3.06
N ASP A 231 16.57 12.95 3.36
CA ASP A 231 16.01 11.76 2.71
C ASP A 231 14.53 11.54 3.07
N ASP A 232 14.15 11.90 4.29
CA ASP A 232 12.76 11.97 4.74
C ASP A 232 12.23 13.39 4.58
N LEU A 233 11.12 13.52 3.85
CA LEU A 233 10.39 14.77 3.72
C LEU A 233 9.51 14.87 4.96
N GLN A 234 9.93 15.63 5.98
CA GLN A 234 9.07 15.89 7.13
C GLN A 234 7.77 16.51 6.61
N ARG A 235 6.63 15.84 6.85
CA ARG A 235 5.31 16.39 6.53
C ARG A 235 5.13 17.64 7.40
N LYS A 236 5.18 18.82 6.79
CA LYS A 236 4.84 20.09 7.45
C LYS A 236 3.34 20.16 7.73
#